data_AF-C7C901-F1
#
_entry.id   AF-C7C901-F1
#
_cell.length_a   1.000
_cell.length_b   1.000
_cell.length_c   1.000
_cell.angle_alpha   90.00
_cell.angle_beta   90.00
_cell.angle_gamma   90.00
#
_symmetry.space_group_name_H-M   'P 1'
#
loop_
_entity.id
_entity.type
_entity.pdbx_description
1 polymer ?
#
loop_
_entity_poly.entity_id
_entity_poly.type
_entity_poly.pdbx_seq_one_letter_code
_entity_poly.pdbx_strand_id
1 'polypeptide(L)'
;MRLLLGLLPTLLLAGCNTAERREPIPPPPPPSAVLPAIPTAPAAALGPVLDGNGACTGPAPGTAAAIQTGIGECDLVRLKGRPPTDVLVGEGRSGREVQVLYTEPGAKELYFFVNNRLDRIVR
;
A
#
# COMPACT_ATOMS: atom_id res chain seq x y z
N MET A 1 -52.04 48.45 -48.33
CA MET A 1 -52.99 49.43 -47.78
C MET A 1 -52.99 49.27 -46.26
N ARG A 2 -52.56 50.31 -45.50
CA ARG A 2 -52.65 50.51 -44.03
C ARG A 2 -51.89 49.47 -43.16
N LEU A 3 -50.77 49.71 -42.49
CA LEU A 3 -50.32 50.80 -41.58
C LEU A 3 -51.30 51.07 -40.42
N LEU A 4 -51.02 50.44 -39.27
CA LEU A 4 -51.36 50.82 -37.90
C LEU A 4 -50.35 50.10 -36.98
N LEU A 5 -49.27 50.68 -36.43
CA LEU A 5 -49.10 51.89 -35.61
C LEU A 5 -49.28 51.60 -34.10
N GLY A 6 -48.21 51.84 -33.34
CA GLY A 6 -48.20 52.01 -31.88
C GLY A 6 -47.83 50.74 -31.10
N LEU A 7 -46.99 50.76 -30.08
CA LEU A 7 -46.49 51.86 -29.26
C LEU A 7 -45.18 51.41 -28.55
N LEU A 8 -44.22 52.33 -28.46
CA LEU A 8 -43.01 52.36 -27.63
C LEU A 8 -43.31 52.12 -26.11
N PRO A 9 -42.34 51.96 -25.15
CA PRO A 9 -40.95 52.47 -25.17
C PRO A 9 -39.85 51.66 -24.40
N THR A 10 -38.60 52.06 -24.62
CA THR A 10 -37.44 52.18 -23.67
C THR A 10 -37.27 51.20 -22.51
N LEU A 11 -36.07 50.61 -22.35
CA LEU A 11 -35.33 50.53 -21.07
C LEU A 11 -33.97 49.84 -21.36
N LEU A 12 -32.87 50.58 -21.40
CA LEU A 12 -31.91 50.78 -20.30
C LEU A 12 -30.83 49.70 -20.19
N LEU A 13 -29.59 50.21 -20.25
CA LEU A 13 -28.30 49.70 -19.79
C LEU A 13 -28.33 48.48 -18.85
N ALA A 14 -27.41 47.54 -19.08
CA ALA A 14 -26.31 47.24 -18.15
C ALA A 14 -25.60 45.95 -18.60
N GLY A 15 -24.28 46.02 -18.72
CA GLY A 15 -23.45 44.85 -18.96
C GLY A 15 -23.55 43.88 -17.79
N CYS A 16 -24.03 42.67 -18.04
CA CYS A 16 -23.86 41.55 -17.13
C CYS A 16 -22.38 41.15 -17.11
N ASN A 17 -21.61 41.78 -16.21
CA ASN A 17 -20.41 41.15 -15.71
C ASN A 17 -20.84 39.90 -14.94
N THR A 18 -20.47 38.75 -15.49
CA THR A 18 -20.62 37.43 -14.88
C THR A 18 -19.96 37.45 -13.52
N ALA A 19 -20.75 37.61 -12.46
CA ALA A 19 -20.32 37.33 -11.10
C ALA A 19 -20.11 35.82 -11.01
N GLU A 20 -18.88 35.39 -11.31
CA GLU A 20 -18.39 34.04 -11.09
C GLU A 20 -18.66 33.70 -9.63
N ARG A 21 -19.58 32.76 -9.40
CA ARG A 21 -19.92 32.24 -8.08
C ARG A 21 -18.67 31.57 -7.54
N ARG A 22 -17.88 32.31 -6.77
CA ARG A 22 -16.73 31.77 -6.04
C ARG A 22 -17.28 30.81 -4.99
N GLU A 23 -17.21 29.52 -5.32
CA GLU A 23 -17.42 28.43 -4.38
C GLU A 23 -16.57 28.71 -3.12
N PRO A 24 -17.15 28.69 -1.90
CA PRO A 24 -16.38 28.83 -0.69
C PRO A 24 -15.29 27.76 -0.66
N ILE A 25 -14.03 28.19 -0.58
CA ILE A 25 -12.91 27.28 -0.34
C ILE A 25 -13.18 26.61 1.01
N PRO A 26 -13.35 25.28 1.07
CA PRO A 26 -13.52 24.61 2.35
C PRO A 26 -12.28 24.89 3.22
N PRO A 27 -12.46 25.13 4.52
CA PRO A 27 -11.33 25.33 5.42
C PRO A 27 -10.36 24.13 5.32
N PRO A 28 -9.05 24.36 5.47
CA PRO A 28 -8.09 23.26 5.48
C PRO A 28 -8.52 22.24 6.55
N PRO A 29 -8.39 20.92 6.28
CA PRO A 29 -8.69 19.92 7.28
C PRO A 29 -7.87 20.22 8.54
N PRO A 30 -8.42 19.97 9.75
CA PRO A 30 -7.63 20.08 10.97
C PRO A 30 -6.36 19.24 10.81
N PRO A 31 -5.22 19.65 11.42
CA PRO A 31 -3.99 18.87 11.32
C PRO A 31 -4.33 17.43 11.72
N SER A 32 -4.27 16.54 10.73
CA SER A 32 -4.54 15.12 10.92
C SER A 32 -3.76 14.70 12.16
N ALA A 33 -4.48 14.21 13.16
CA ALA A 33 -3.84 13.54 14.29
C ALA A 33 -2.87 12.53 13.68
N VAL A 34 -1.57 12.79 13.84
CA VAL A 34 -0.52 11.89 13.43
C VAL A 34 -0.80 10.64 14.25
N LEU A 35 -1.41 9.63 13.63
CA LEU A 35 -1.50 8.31 14.23
C LEU A 35 -0.07 7.95 14.66
N PRO A 36 0.14 7.52 15.91
CA PRO A 36 1.46 7.11 16.36
C PRO A 36 2.03 6.14 15.32
N ALA A 37 3.23 6.42 14.83
CA ALA A 37 3.96 5.46 14.01
C ALA A 37 3.96 4.14 14.78
N ILE A 38 3.45 3.07 14.16
CA ILE A 38 3.47 1.75 14.77
C ILE A 38 4.95 1.48 15.08
N PRO A 39 5.34 1.27 16.35
CA PRO A 39 6.74 1.05 16.67
C PRO A 39 7.23 -0.15 15.86
N THR A 40 8.27 0.07 15.06
CA THR A 40 8.97 -1.00 14.34
C THR A 40 9.42 -2.00 15.38
N ALA A 41 8.77 -3.17 15.41
CA ALA A 41 9.11 -4.19 16.39
C ALA A 41 10.60 -4.55 16.19
N PRO A 42 11.44 -4.50 17.25
CA PRO A 42 12.84 -4.86 17.12
C PRO A 42 12.93 -6.31 16.60
N ALA A 43 13.93 -6.62 15.79
CA ALA A 43 14.08 -7.94 15.15
C ALA A 43 13.95 -9.12 16.14
N ALA A 44 14.36 -8.93 17.40
CA ALA A 44 14.19 -9.92 18.47
C ALA A 44 12.72 -10.27 18.80
N ALA A 45 11.78 -9.34 18.61
CA ALA A 45 10.34 -9.57 18.82
C ALA A 45 9.69 -10.34 17.66
N LEU A 46 10.34 -10.42 16.50
CA LEU A 46 9.80 -11.09 15.31
C LEU A 46 10.01 -12.62 15.35
N GLY A 47 10.91 -13.11 16.20
CA GLY A 47 11.39 -14.49 16.16
C GLY A 47 12.46 -14.70 15.09
N PRO A 48 12.76 -15.96 14.70
CA PRO A 48 13.72 -16.29 13.66
C PRO A 48 13.34 -15.68 12.30
N VAL A 49 14.29 -15.04 11.64
CA VAL A 49 14.11 -14.33 10.36
C VAL A 49 15.15 -14.76 9.34
N LEU A 50 14.90 -14.47 8.06
CA LEU A 50 15.89 -14.64 6.99
C LEU A 50 16.90 -13.48 6.98
N ASP A 51 18.17 -13.78 6.76
CA ASP A 51 19.16 -12.79 6.35
C ASP A 51 19.16 -12.60 4.82
N GLY A 52 19.94 -11.64 4.34
CA GLY A 52 20.07 -11.37 2.90
C GLY A 52 20.72 -12.49 2.09
N ASN A 53 21.29 -13.51 2.75
CA ASN A 53 21.88 -14.68 2.09
C ASN A 53 20.90 -15.87 2.05
N GLY A 54 19.68 -15.69 2.56
CA GLY A 54 18.69 -16.75 2.64
C GLY A 54 18.91 -17.74 3.78
N ALA A 55 19.79 -17.43 4.74
CA ALA A 55 19.97 -18.22 5.95
C ALA A 55 19.02 -17.74 7.07
N CYS A 56 18.55 -18.68 7.88
CA CYS A 56 17.75 -18.37 9.06
C CYS A 56 18.64 -17.99 10.23
N THR A 57 18.29 -16.90 10.93
CA THR A 57 18.99 -16.44 12.13
C THR A 57 18.82 -17.37 13.34
N GLY A 58 17.89 -18.32 13.25
CA GLY A 58 17.62 -19.33 14.27
C GLY A 58 16.75 -20.48 13.72
N PRO A 59 16.48 -21.51 14.54
CA PRO A 59 15.63 -22.62 14.12
C PRO A 59 14.20 -22.15 13.82
N ALA A 60 13.60 -22.66 12.75
CA ALA A 60 12.20 -22.37 12.43
C ALA A 60 11.28 -22.83 13.58
N PRO A 61 10.27 -22.04 14.00
CA PRO A 61 9.36 -22.42 15.07
C PRO A 61 8.58 -23.72 14.82
N GLY A 62 8.32 -24.06 13.55
CA GLY A 62 7.67 -25.32 13.20
C GLY A 62 6.16 -25.33 13.40
N THR A 63 5.54 -24.17 13.65
CA THR A 63 4.11 -24.08 13.98
C THR A 63 3.22 -24.16 12.73
N ALA A 64 3.75 -23.85 11.55
CA ALA A 64 3.02 -23.89 10.29
C ALA A 64 3.02 -25.28 9.64
N ALA A 65 1.84 -25.80 9.29
CA ALA A 65 1.71 -27.08 8.57
C ALA A 65 1.71 -26.92 7.03
N ALA A 66 1.42 -25.72 6.53
CA ALA A 66 1.33 -25.42 5.10
C ALA A 66 1.77 -23.97 4.82
N ILE A 67 2.13 -23.69 3.56
CA ILE A 67 2.53 -22.35 3.12
C ILE A 67 1.28 -21.52 2.83
N GLN A 68 0.99 -20.57 3.72
CA GLN A 68 -0.15 -19.68 3.64
C GLN A 68 0.16 -18.36 4.36
N THR A 69 -0.64 -17.32 4.13
CA THR A 69 -0.42 -16.03 4.78
C THR A 69 -0.36 -16.17 6.31
N GLY A 70 0.48 -15.35 6.94
CA GLY A 70 0.73 -15.34 8.39
C GLY A 70 1.85 -16.25 8.88
N ILE A 71 2.42 -17.15 8.06
CA ILE A 71 3.58 -17.96 8.49
C ILE A 71 4.86 -17.11 8.61
N GLY A 72 5.83 -17.58 9.38
CA GLY A 72 7.14 -16.95 9.49
C GLY A 72 8.07 -17.23 8.31
N GLU A 73 9.08 -16.40 8.11
CA GLU A 73 10.10 -16.54 7.05
C GLU A 73 10.84 -17.88 7.16
N CYS A 74 11.27 -18.25 8.36
CA CYS A 74 11.97 -19.51 8.56
C CYS A 74 11.06 -20.73 8.49
N ASP A 75 9.76 -20.57 8.75
CA ASP A 75 8.79 -21.62 8.47
C ASP A 75 8.62 -21.85 6.97
N LEU A 76 8.66 -20.80 6.14
CA LEU A 76 8.68 -20.97 4.68
C LEU A 76 9.88 -21.80 4.25
N VAL A 77 11.09 -21.48 4.73
CA VAL A 77 12.31 -22.22 4.36
C VAL A 77 12.21 -23.69 4.77
N ARG A 78 11.73 -23.96 6.00
CA ARG A 78 11.49 -25.32 6.48
C ARG A 78 10.48 -26.07 5.63
N LEU A 79 9.36 -25.43 5.26
CA LEU A 79 8.30 -26.03 4.45
C LEU A 79 8.71 -26.25 3.00
N LYS A 80 9.50 -25.35 2.41
CA LYS A 80 10.08 -25.55 1.06
C LYS A 80 11.20 -26.59 1.06
N GLY A 81 11.82 -26.87 2.21
CA GLY A 81 12.84 -27.90 2.39
C GLY A 81 14.16 -27.62 1.67
N ARG A 82 14.34 -26.40 1.16
CA ARG A 82 15.52 -25.96 0.40
C ARG A 82 15.75 -24.46 0.59
N PRO A 83 17.00 -23.97 0.45
CA PRO A 83 17.27 -22.55 0.53
C PRO A 83 16.53 -21.79 -0.58
N PRO A 84 16.15 -20.53 -0.33
CA PRO A 84 15.57 -19.67 -1.36
C PRO A 84 16.59 -19.41 -2.49
N THR A 85 16.07 -19.13 -3.68
CA THR A 85 16.90 -18.76 -4.84
C THR A 85 17.47 -17.36 -4.67
N ASP A 86 16.69 -16.44 -4.13
CA ASP A 86 17.11 -15.07 -3.85
C ASP A 86 16.28 -14.50 -2.68
N VAL A 87 16.88 -13.58 -1.93
CA VAL A 87 16.23 -12.90 -0.80
C VAL A 87 16.58 -11.43 -0.82
N LEU A 88 15.55 -10.59 -0.86
CA LEU A 88 15.68 -9.15 -0.71
C LEU A 88 15.12 -8.74 0.64
N VAL A 89 15.99 -8.27 1.53
CA VAL A 89 15.60 -7.71 2.83
C VAL A 89 15.63 -6.19 2.76
N GLY A 90 14.57 -5.54 3.19
CA GLY A 90 14.47 -4.10 3.27
C GLY A 90 13.56 -3.62 4.39
N GLU A 91 13.35 -2.32 4.43
CA GLU A 91 12.37 -1.66 5.29
C GLU A 91 11.38 -0.90 4.42
N GLY A 92 10.09 -1.12 4.66
CA GLY A 92 9.01 -0.39 4.04
C GLY A 92 8.18 0.39 5.06
N ARG A 93 7.01 0.86 4.65
CA ARG A 93 6.16 1.73 5.50
C ARG A 93 5.72 1.05 6.80
N SER A 94 5.58 -0.27 6.75
CA SER A 94 5.07 -1.06 7.87
C SER A 94 6.18 -1.73 8.68
N GLY A 95 7.45 -1.41 8.44
CA GLY A 95 8.60 -2.02 9.10
C GLY A 95 9.41 -2.92 8.16
N ARG A 96 9.89 -4.05 8.66
CA ARG A 96 10.78 -4.94 7.89
C ARG A 96 9.98 -5.66 6.80
N GLU A 97 10.45 -5.55 5.56
CA GLU A 97 9.87 -6.22 4.41
C GLU A 97 10.88 -7.19 3.81
N VAL A 98 10.43 -8.39 3.45
CA VAL A 98 11.29 -9.40 2.83
C VAL A 98 10.61 -9.99 1.61
N GLN A 99 11.34 -10.07 0.52
CA GLN A 99 10.92 -10.76 -0.69
C GLN A 99 11.78 -12.00 -0.83
N VAL A 100 11.13 -13.16 -0.89
CA VAL A 100 11.80 -14.45 -1.02
C VAL A 100 11.41 -15.08 -2.34
N LEU A 101 12.38 -15.33 -3.20
CA LEU A 101 12.19 -15.97 -4.49
C LEU A 101 12.52 -17.46 -4.39
N TYR A 102 11.61 -18.30 -4.88
CA TYR A 102 11.89 -19.70 -5.19
C TYR A 102 11.68 -19.92 -6.69
N THR A 103 12.75 -20.30 -7.38
CA THR A 103 12.67 -20.76 -8.78
C THR A 103 12.56 -22.27 -8.82
N GLU A 104 11.58 -22.76 -9.59
CA GLU A 104 11.36 -24.17 -9.91
C GLU A 104 11.44 -24.36 -11.42
N PRO A 105 11.78 -25.56 -11.91
CA PRO A 105 11.72 -25.84 -13.34
C PRO A 105 10.31 -25.55 -13.87
N GLY A 106 10.16 -24.46 -14.63
CA GLY A 106 8.89 -24.04 -15.22
C GLY A 106 7.99 -23.15 -14.34
N ALA A 107 8.41 -22.77 -13.13
CA ALA A 107 7.64 -21.88 -12.26
C ALA A 107 8.53 -20.97 -11.41
N LYS A 108 8.00 -19.80 -11.02
CA LYS A 108 8.64 -18.91 -10.04
C LYS A 108 7.62 -18.55 -8.99
N GLU A 109 8.02 -18.57 -7.73
CA GLU A 109 7.17 -18.14 -6.63
C GLU A 109 7.89 -17.03 -5.85
N LEU A 110 7.21 -15.91 -5.66
CA LEU A 110 7.66 -14.76 -4.88
C LEU A 110 6.80 -14.64 -3.63
N TYR A 111 7.43 -14.70 -2.48
CA TYR A 111 6.80 -14.61 -1.16
C TYR A 111 7.16 -13.29 -0.51
N PHE A 112 6.15 -12.52 -0.13
CA PHE A 112 6.32 -11.19 0.47
C PHE A 112 6.00 -11.26 1.94
N PHE A 113 6.95 -10.89 2.80
CA PHE A 113 6.79 -10.83 4.24
C PHE A 113 6.78 -9.39 4.71
N VAL A 114 5.94 -9.12 5.71
CA VAL A 114 5.95 -7.88 6.48
C VAL A 114 6.10 -8.28 7.95
N ASN A 115 7.13 -7.78 8.61
CA ASN A 115 7.43 -8.08 10.02
C ASN A 115 7.39 -9.59 10.32
N ASN A 116 8.12 -10.40 9.53
CA ASN A 116 8.19 -11.86 9.67
C ASN A 116 6.84 -12.58 9.58
N ARG A 117 5.88 -12.04 8.83
CA ARG A 117 4.60 -12.68 8.53
C ARG A 117 4.36 -12.65 7.03
N LEU A 118 4.06 -13.80 6.45
CA LEU A 118 3.77 -13.92 5.03
C LEU A 118 2.51 -13.10 4.70
N ASP A 119 2.67 -12.05 3.91
CA ASP A 119 1.59 -11.15 3.49
C ASP A 119 0.89 -11.69 2.24
N ARG A 120 1.68 -12.07 1.22
CA ARG A 120 1.15 -12.55 -0.07
C ARG A 120 2.14 -13.40 -0.84
N ILE A 121 1.61 -14.09 -1.84
CA ILE A 121 2.33 -15.00 -2.74
C ILE A 121 2.04 -14.61 -4.18
N VAL A 122 3.07 -14.52 -5.03
CA VAL A 122 2.98 -14.28 -6.47
C VAL A 122 3.58 -15.47 -7.20
N ARG A 123 2.92 -15.94 -8.26
CA ARG A 123 3.31 -17.10 -9.07
C ARG A 123 3.27 -16.77 -10.56
#